data_AF-A0A2V6GK07-F1
#
_entry.id   AF-A0A2V6GK07-F1
#
_cell.length_a   1.000
_cell.length_b   1.000
_cell.length_c   1.000
_cell.angle_alpha   90.00
_cell.angle_beta   90.00
_cell.angle_gamma   90.00
#
_symmetry.space_group_name_H-M   'P 1'
#
loop_
_entity.id
_entity.type
_entity.pdbx_description
1 polymer ?
#
loop_
_entity_poly.entity_id
_entity_poly.type
_entity_poly.pdbx_seq_one_letter_code
_entity_poly.pdbx_strand_id
1 'polypeptide(L)'
;KAQVIAAVGKPHSRSAETRDGVLIEKWIYKETTWDQGGWSWNRTVSDSAIIFHNGRVVSYGVEHEHHLHQNPTNPGVNVNISHDE
;
A
#
# COMPACT_ATOMS: atom_id res chain seq x y z
N LYS A 1 -16.12 -6.25 7.22
CA LYS A 1 -16.06 -5.65 5.85
C LYS A 1 -16.71 -4.28 5.75
N ALA A 2 -18.01 -4.11 5.98
CA ALA A 2 -18.67 -2.79 5.88
C ALA A 2 -18.03 -1.73 6.81
N GLN A 3 -17.66 -2.12 8.04
CA GLN A 3 -16.92 -1.26 8.97
C GLN A 3 -15.54 -0.83 8.43
N VAL A 4 -14.84 -1.72 7.73
CA VAL A 4 -13.53 -1.40 7.10
C VAL A 4 -13.74 -0.38 5.99
N ILE A 5 -14.76 -0.56 5.14
CA ILE A 5 -15.09 0.42 4.09
C ILE A 5 -15.49 1.77 4.68
N ALA A 6 -16.21 1.78 5.80
CA ALA A 6 -16.60 3.01 6.47
C ALA A 6 -15.40 3.74 7.09
N ALA A 7 -14.39 3.02 7.57
CA ALA A 7 -13.21 3.58 8.23
C ALA A 7 -12.13 4.06 7.25
N VAL A 8 -11.78 3.26 6.24
CA VAL A 8 -10.64 3.52 5.34
C VAL A 8 -11.03 3.64 3.86
N GLY A 9 -12.34 3.62 3.56
CA GLY A 9 -12.84 3.72 2.20
C GLY A 9 -12.80 2.41 1.41
N LYS A 10 -13.08 2.53 0.10
CA LYS A 10 -13.07 1.39 -0.83
C LYS A 10 -11.61 1.03 -1.16
N PRO A 11 -11.25 -0.26 -1.17
CA PRO A 11 -9.91 -0.69 -1.56
C PRO A 11 -9.65 -0.39 -3.05
N HIS A 12 -8.37 -0.16 -3.37
CA HIS A 12 -7.88 -0.02 -4.73
C HIS A 12 -8.07 -1.31 -5.53
N SER A 13 -7.73 -2.45 -4.95
CA SER A 13 -7.95 -3.76 -5.55
C SER A 13 -8.32 -4.81 -4.50
N ARG A 14 -8.95 -5.89 -4.95
CA ARG A 14 -9.34 -7.02 -4.10
C ARG A 14 -9.09 -8.32 -4.83
N SER A 15 -8.58 -9.31 -4.11
CA SER A 15 -8.51 -10.70 -4.55
C SER A 15 -9.13 -11.61 -3.50
N ALA A 16 -9.56 -12.78 -3.93
CA ALA A 16 -10.13 -13.80 -3.07
C ALA A 16 -9.68 -15.18 -3.56
N GLU A 17 -9.31 -16.03 -2.62
CA GLU A 17 -8.99 -17.43 -2.89
C GLU A 17 -9.53 -18.31 -1.76
N THR A 18 -9.76 -19.59 -2.05
CA THR A 18 -10.13 -20.56 -1.03
C THR A 18 -8.94 -21.49 -0.81
N ARG A 19 -8.46 -21.57 0.43
CA ARG A 19 -7.35 -22.43 0.83
C ARG A 19 -7.77 -23.25 2.05
N ASP A 20 -7.68 -24.56 1.97
CA ASP A 20 -8.02 -25.49 3.05
C ASP A 20 -9.44 -25.27 3.64
N GLY A 21 -10.41 -24.91 2.78
CA GLY A 21 -11.79 -24.61 3.18
C GLY A 21 -12.00 -23.23 3.83
N VAL A 22 -10.95 -22.41 3.92
CA VAL A 22 -11.02 -21.02 4.39
C VAL A 22 -11.06 -20.09 3.19
N LEU A 23 -12.07 -19.21 3.15
CA LEU A 23 -12.10 -18.10 2.20
C LEU A 23 -11.13 -17.02 2.69
N ILE A 24 -10.07 -16.80 1.93
CA ILE A 24 -9.08 -15.76 2.17
C ILE A 24 -9.35 -14.63 1.19
N GLU A 25 -9.60 -13.43 1.70
CA GLU A 25 -9.74 -12.22 0.87
C GLU A 25 -8.65 -11.23 1.23
N LYS A 26 -8.03 -10.65 0.21
CA LYS A 26 -6.99 -9.65 0.36
C LYS A 26 -7.43 -8.37 -0.31
N TRP A 27 -7.42 -7.29 0.44
CA TRP A 27 -7.81 -5.96 -0.02
C TRP A 27 -6.58 -5.05 0.00
N ILE A 28 -6.26 -4.45 -1.14
CA ILE A 28 -5.13 -3.53 -1.28
C ILE A 28 -5.63 -2.09 -1.29
N TYR A 29 -4.94 -1.24 -0.55
CA TYR A 29 -5.12 0.20 -0.47
C TYR A 29 -3.82 0.86 -0.92
N LYS A 30 -3.93 1.79 -1.86
CA LYS A 30 -2.77 2.56 -2.33
C LYS A 30 -2.79 3.93 -1.71
N GLU A 31 -1.73 4.24 -0.98
CA GLU A 31 -1.55 5.52 -0.33
C GLU A 31 -0.34 6.22 -0.94
N THR A 32 -0.42 7.55 -1.01
CA THR A 32 0.65 8.37 -1.54
C THR A 32 0.88 9.51 -0.56
N THR A 33 2.01 9.46 0.13
CA THR A 33 2.43 10.47 1.10
C THR A 33 3.49 11.37 0.48
N TRP A 34 3.45 12.64 0.86
CA TRP A 34 4.39 13.66 0.42
C TRP A 34 5.11 14.18 1.65
N ASP A 35 6.43 14.07 1.69
CA ASP A 35 7.21 14.59 2.81
C ASP A 35 7.37 16.11 2.65
N GLN A 36 6.80 16.88 3.58
CA GLN A 36 6.98 18.34 3.63
C GLN A 36 8.25 18.77 4.38
N GLY A 37 9.32 17.98 4.25
CA GLY A 37 10.66 18.36 4.70
C GLY A 37 11.36 19.17 3.61
N GLY A 38 11.70 20.42 3.90
CA GLY A 38 12.25 21.37 2.94
C GLY A 38 13.35 20.77 2.05
N TRP A 39 13.14 20.89 0.74
CA TRP A 39 14.08 20.62 -0.37
C TRP A 39 14.19 19.19 -0.93
N SER A 40 13.29 18.27 -0.60
CA SER A 40 13.23 16.98 -1.30
C SER A 40 11.82 16.63 -1.75
N TRP A 41 11.63 16.50 -3.08
CA TRP A 41 10.41 16.01 -3.73
C TRP A 41 10.28 14.49 -3.56
N ASN A 42 10.23 14.05 -2.30
CA ASN A 42 10.08 12.64 -1.95
C ASN A 42 8.59 12.31 -1.91
N ARG A 43 8.20 11.35 -2.74
CA ARG A 43 6.86 10.76 -2.71
C ARG A 43 6.98 9.30 -2.33
N THR A 44 6.32 8.92 -1.26
CA THR A 44 6.22 7.51 -0.86
C THR A 44 4.89 6.97 -1.34
N VAL A 45 4.94 5.88 -2.10
CA VAL A 45 3.76 5.12 -2.51
C VAL A 45 3.76 3.82 -1.73
N SER A 46 2.75 3.62 -0.89
CA SER A 46 2.62 2.43 -0.05
C SER A 46 1.37 1.66 -0.47
N ASP A 47 1.54 0.36 -0.68
CA ASP A 47 0.46 -0.59 -0.90
C ASP A 47 0.17 -1.29 0.44
N SER A 48 -0.87 -0.84 1.13
CA SER A 48 -1.35 -1.42 2.38
C SER A 48 -2.34 -2.54 2.12
N ALA A 49 -2.20 -3.66 2.80
CA ALA A 49 -3.08 -4.83 2.67
C ALA A 49 -3.92 -5.03 3.93
N ILE A 50 -5.18 -5.44 3.74
CA ILE A 50 -6.03 -6.02 4.80
C ILE A 50 -6.42 -7.42 4.36
N ILE A 51 -6.13 -8.41 5.21
CA ILE A 51 -6.43 -9.82 4.98
C ILE A 51 -7.63 -10.23 5.81
N PHE A 52 -8.58 -10.92 5.17
CA PHE A 52 -9.76 -11.48 5.80
C PHE A 52 -9.75 -13.00 5.68
N HIS A 53 -10.07 -13.70 6.76
CA HIS A 53 -10.44 -15.12 6.74
C HIS A 53 -11.93 -15.24 7.06
N ASN A 54 -12.69 -15.87 6.16
CA ASN A 54 -14.15 -16.03 6.30
C ASN A 54 -14.86 -14.71 6.67
N GLY A 55 -14.41 -13.61 6.06
CA GLY A 55 -14.95 -12.27 6.26
C GLY A 55 -14.53 -11.52 7.53
N ARG A 56 -13.68 -12.10 8.38
CA ARG A 56 -13.08 -11.46 9.56
C ARG A 56 -11.66 -10.99 9.25
N VAL A 57 -11.30 -9.77 9.67
CA VAL A 57 -9.93 -9.26 9.54
C VAL A 57 -9.01 -10.11 10.41
N VAL A 58 -7.92 -10.60 9.82
CA VAL A 58 -6.89 -11.40 10.52
C VAL A 58 -5.52 -10.75 10.49
N SER A 59 -5.26 -9.88 9.52
CA SER A 59 -4.00 -9.14 9.38
C SER A 59 -4.22 -7.83 8.62
N TYR A 60 -3.41 -6.83 8.92
CA TYR A 60 -3.32 -5.58 8.17
C TYR A 60 -1.91 -4.99 8.29
N GLY A 61 -1.44 -4.29 7.26
CA GLY A 61 -0.12 -3.64 7.26
C GLY A 61 0.31 -3.16 5.89
N VAL A 62 1.47 -2.51 5.83
CA VAL A 62 2.12 -2.14 4.57
C VAL A 62 2.74 -3.40 3.96
N GLU A 63 2.34 -3.72 2.73
CA GLU A 63 2.87 -4.88 2.01
C GLU A 63 4.04 -4.49 1.10
N HIS A 64 3.92 -3.37 0.39
CA HIS A 64 4.98 -2.81 -0.42
C HIS A 64 5.08 -1.31 -0.19
N GLU A 65 6.30 -0.80 -0.20
CA GLU A 65 6.56 0.63 -0.13
C GLU A 65 7.59 1.01 -1.17
N HIS A 66 7.33 2.11 -1.87
CA HIS A 66 8.20 2.64 -2.91
C HIS A 66 8.49 4.11 -2.63
N HIS A 67 9.75 4.42 -2.35
CA HIS A 67 10.22 5.79 -2.21
C HIS A 67 10.65 6.30 -3.58
N LEU A 68 9.94 7.30 -4.09
CA LEU A 68 10.29 7.96 -5.34
C LEU A 68 11.03 9.24 -5.00
N HIS A 69 12.34 9.23 -5.24
CA HIS A 69 13.19 10.41 -5.15
C HIS A 69 13.26 11.06 -6.54
N GLN A 70 12.66 12.24 -6.72
CA GLN A 70 12.88 13.04 -7.91
C GLN A 70 14.08 13.95 -7.71
N ASN A 71 15.12 13.76 -8.54
CA ASN A 71 16.25 14.67 -8.59
C ASN A 71 15.80 16.01 -9.21
N PRO A 72 15.86 17.15 -8.47
CA PRO A 72 15.41 18.45 -8.99
C PRO A 72 16.29 19.00 -10.12
N THR A 73 17.49 18.44 -10.34
CA THR A 73 18.39 18.87 -11.43
C THR A 73 18.16 18.12 -12.75
N ASN A 74 17.36 17.04 -12.76
CA ASN A 74 17.05 16.31 -13.98
C ASN A 74 15.64 15.67 -13.91
N PRO A 75 14.57 16.43 -14.19
CA PRO A 75 13.20 15.94 -14.12
C PRO A 75 12.98 14.84 -15.18
N GLY A 76 12.80 13.60 -14.72
CA GLY A 76 12.61 12.42 -15.58
C GLY A 76 13.42 11.19 -15.18
N VAL A 77 14.41 11.34 -14.29
CA VAL A 77 15.16 10.21 -13.74
C VAL A 77 14.55 9.79 -12.40
N ASN A 78 13.74 8.73 -12.42
CA ASN A 78 13.30 8.06 -11.19
C ASN A 78 14.45 7.17 -10.70
N VAL A 79 15.09 7.53 -9.59
CA VAL A 79 16.06 6.64 -8.94
C VAL A 79 15.26 5.75 -7.98
N ASN A 80 14.97 4.52 -8.39
CA ASN A 80 14.48 3.49 -7.47
C ASN A 80 15.65 3.13 -6.54
N ILE A 81 15.68 3.70 -5.34
CA ILE A 81 16.59 3.24 -4.29
C ILE A 81 15.82 2.19 -3.51
N SER A 82 15.99 0.91 -3.87
CA SER A 82 15.66 -0.18 -2.97
C SER A 82 16.71 -0.17 -1.84
N HIS A 83 16.30 0.15 -0.62
CA HIS A 83 17.07 -0.26 0.55
C HIS A 83 16.82 -1.75 0.73
N ASP A 84 17.78 -2.57 0.30
CA ASP A 84 18.01 -3.85 0.97
C ASP A 84 18.66 -3.49 2.32
N GLU A 85 18.07 -3.96 3.42
CA GLU A 85 18.63 -3.86 4.77
C GLU A 85 19.99 -4.55 4.90
#